data_AF-A0A9D8H150-F1
#
_entry.id   AF-A0A9D8H150-F1
#
_cell.length_a   1.000
_cell.length_b   1.000
_cell.length_c   1.000
_cell.angle_alpha   90.00
_cell.angle_beta   90.00
_cell.angle_gamma   90.00
#
_symmetry.space_group_name_H-M   'P 1'
#
loop_
_entity.id
_entity.type
_entity.pdbx_description
1 polymer ?
#
loop_
_entity_poly.entity_id
_entity_poly.type
_entity_poly.pdbx_seq_one_letter_code
_entity_poly.pdbx_strand_id
1 'polypeptide(L)'
;YLLTASTAMLRPLPADEAMPLARRAAERALTLDEGLAEAWAAFGRVKMEYDWDWDGAEADLAHAAALGANSVEALATYGQFLSAMGRHEEAVETMERARRLDPRQVETLQHLAIVYWLAGDADRALELTSESLAIAPESVRGNYGRMLILDQLGRHDEAMVERLVTLRGLAVAQGLAEHLEEIARSQGWRAAMVLWIGLLERTNRWEGAAQQWMAVGEPSRTLDALEHCVKARTTYLCFTAQNPYFRTLYGNPRFQAILRTLKLEGRAV
;
A
#
# COMPACT_ATOMS: atom_id res chain seq x y z
N TYR A 1 -3.91 -6.18 14.71
CA TYR A 1 -3.34 -4.99 15.40
C TYR A 1 -1.91 -4.70 15.01
N LEU A 2 -0.92 -5.53 15.36
CA LEU A 2 0.51 -5.24 15.10
C LEU A 2 0.81 -4.95 13.61
N LEU A 3 0.20 -5.71 12.71
CA LEU A 3 0.30 -5.54 11.25
C LEU A 3 -0.38 -4.25 10.74
N THR A 4 -1.44 -3.82 11.42
CA THR A 4 -2.13 -2.55 11.14
C THR A 4 -1.36 -1.36 11.70
N ALA A 5 -0.70 -1.53 12.85
CA ALA A 5 0.08 -0.49 13.51
C ALA A 5 1.38 -0.17 12.75
N SER A 6 2.00 -1.16 12.11
CA SER A 6 3.18 -0.95 11.25
C SER A 6 2.84 -0.32 9.90
N THR A 7 1.56 -0.26 9.54
CA THR A 7 1.05 0.33 8.29
C THR A 7 0.24 1.62 8.54
N ALA A 8 0.26 2.13 9.78
CA ALA A 8 -0.43 3.36 10.14
C ALA A 8 0.17 4.58 9.41
N MET A 9 -0.69 5.52 9.01
CA MET A 9 -0.25 6.66 8.21
C MET A 9 0.75 7.56 8.91
N LEU A 10 0.68 7.65 10.25
CA LEU A 10 1.57 8.45 11.06
C LEU A 10 2.13 7.62 12.21
N ARG A 11 3.46 7.76 12.42
CA ARG A 11 4.21 7.08 13.49
C ARG A 11 3.90 5.57 13.52
N PRO A 12 4.08 4.85 12.39
CA PRO A 12 3.88 3.41 12.40
C PRO A 12 4.82 2.76 13.42
N LEU A 13 4.36 1.67 14.05
CA LEU A 13 5.25 0.83 14.85
C LEU A 13 6.38 0.33 13.92
N PRO A 14 7.67 0.46 14.28
CA PRO A 14 8.76 0.02 13.41
C PRO A 14 8.56 -1.42 12.95
N ALA A 15 8.81 -1.71 11.67
CA ALA A 15 8.57 -3.04 11.11
C ALA A 15 9.37 -4.11 11.85
N ASP A 16 10.62 -3.80 12.21
CA ASP A 16 11.51 -4.67 12.99
C ASP A 16 11.00 -4.98 14.40
N GLU A 17 10.08 -4.17 14.94
CA GLU A 17 9.41 -4.43 16.22
C GLU A 17 8.09 -5.17 16.00
N ALA A 18 7.26 -4.67 15.08
CA ALA A 18 5.92 -5.16 14.83
C ALA A 18 5.91 -6.57 14.22
N MET A 19 6.75 -6.83 13.23
CA MET A 19 6.72 -8.04 12.42
C MET A 19 7.16 -9.28 13.20
N PRO A 20 8.25 -9.25 14.00
CA PRO A 20 8.60 -10.40 14.84
C PRO A 20 7.56 -10.69 15.93
N LEU A 21 6.87 -9.67 16.46
CA LEU A 21 5.77 -9.86 17.39
C LEU A 21 4.55 -10.49 16.69
N ALA A 22 4.19 -9.99 15.51
CA ALA A 22 3.10 -10.53 14.70
C ALA A 22 3.36 -12.00 14.33
N ARG A 23 4.60 -12.33 13.95
CA ARG A 23 5.02 -13.71 13.68
C ARG A 23 4.76 -14.63 14.87
N ARG A 24 5.32 -14.29 16.03
CA ARG A 24 5.21 -15.13 17.23
C ARG A 24 3.76 -15.30 17.68
N ALA A 25 2.94 -14.26 17.51
CA ALA A 25 1.52 -14.33 17.80
C ALA A 25 0.80 -15.30 16.84
N ALA A 26 1.09 -15.23 15.54
CA ALA A 26 0.52 -16.13 14.54
C ALA A 26 0.95 -17.59 14.77
N GLU A 27 2.24 -17.84 14.99
CA GLU A 27 2.78 -19.18 15.28
C GLU A 27 2.15 -19.80 16.54
N ARG A 28 1.98 -18.99 17.60
CA ARG A 28 1.30 -19.44 18.81
C ARG A 28 -0.18 -19.75 18.55
N ALA A 29 -0.88 -18.95 17.76
CA ALA A 29 -2.26 -19.21 17.40
C ALA A 29 -2.39 -20.53 16.62
N LEU A 30 -1.51 -20.76 15.64
CA LEU A 30 -1.47 -22.00 14.84
C LEU A 30 -1.10 -23.24 15.68
N THR A 31 -0.31 -23.08 16.74
CA THR A 31 -0.02 -24.17 17.69
C THR A 31 -1.25 -24.56 18.51
N LEU A 32 -2.17 -23.62 18.74
CA LEU A 32 -3.40 -23.86 19.49
C LEU A 32 -4.52 -24.40 18.58
N ASP A 33 -4.61 -23.87 17.36
CA ASP A 33 -5.61 -24.27 16.37
C ASP A 33 -5.09 -23.98 14.95
N GLU A 34 -4.77 -25.04 14.21
CA GLU A 34 -4.31 -24.98 12.82
C GLU A 34 -5.45 -24.68 11.82
N GLY A 35 -6.71 -24.68 12.27
CA GLY A 35 -7.88 -24.33 11.45
C GLY A 35 -8.17 -22.83 11.36
N LEU A 36 -7.39 -21.98 12.04
CA LEU A 36 -7.61 -20.53 12.08
C LEU A 36 -7.09 -19.84 10.82
N ALA A 37 -8.00 -19.52 9.90
CA ALA A 37 -7.68 -18.80 8.66
C ALA A 37 -6.96 -17.47 8.92
N GLU A 38 -7.36 -16.71 9.95
CA GLU A 38 -6.77 -15.42 10.29
C GLU A 38 -5.31 -15.56 10.78
N ALA A 39 -4.99 -16.66 11.46
CA ALA A 39 -3.63 -16.92 11.93
C ALA A 39 -2.69 -17.24 10.75
N TRP A 40 -3.15 -18.07 9.82
CA TRP A 40 -2.45 -18.33 8.56
C TRP A 40 -2.30 -17.05 7.72
N ALA A 41 -3.36 -16.24 7.60
CA ALA A 41 -3.31 -14.97 6.88
C ALA A 41 -2.28 -14.01 7.49
N ALA A 42 -2.24 -13.90 8.82
CA ALA A 42 -1.28 -13.07 9.52
C ALA A 42 0.17 -13.55 9.33
N PHE A 43 0.39 -14.87 9.38
CA PHE A 43 1.73 -15.46 9.19
C PHE A 43 2.21 -15.27 7.75
N GLY A 44 1.36 -15.56 6.76
CA GLY A 44 1.64 -15.31 5.34
C GLY A 44 1.91 -13.84 5.05
N ARG A 45 1.18 -12.91 5.67
CA ARG A 45 1.43 -11.46 5.55
C ARG A 45 2.79 -11.05 6.10
N VAL A 46 3.28 -11.66 7.18
CA VAL A 46 4.64 -11.42 7.68
C VAL A 46 5.68 -11.92 6.67
N LYS A 47 5.48 -13.12 6.11
CA LYS A 47 6.38 -13.67 5.09
C LYS A 47 6.44 -12.78 3.83
N MET A 48 5.30 -12.26 3.42
CA MET A 48 5.14 -11.34 2.29
C MET A 48 5.79 -9.97 2.54
N GLU A 49 5.41 -9.30 3.63
CA GLU A 49 5.78 -7.89 3.88
C GLU A 49 7.17 -7.72 4.46
N TYR A 50 7.64 -8.71 5.23
CA TYR A 50 8.86 -8.59 6.01
C TYR A 50 9.94 -9.57 5.58
N ASP A 51 9.65 -10.86 5.43
CA ASP A 51 10.70 -11.86 5.13
C ASP A 51 11.10 -11.89 3.65
N TRP A 52 10.20 -11.43 2.79
CA TRP A 52 10.27 -11.64 1.34
C TRP A 52 10.46 -13.13 1.03
N ASP A 53 9.67 -13.95 1.73
CA ASP A 53 9.51 -15.39 1.48
C ASP A 53 8.23 -15.58 0.68
N TRP A 54 8.33 -15.39 -0.64
CA TRP A 54 7.17 -15.37 -1.53
C TRP A 54 6.48 -16.72 -1.63
N ASP A 55 7.26 -17.81 -1.72
CA ASP A 55 6.71 -19.16 -1.81
C ASP A 55 6.02 -19.57 -0.50
N GLY A 56 6.65 -19.26 0.64
CA GLY A 56 6.04 -19.50 1.95
C GLY A 56 4.81 -18.62 2.21
N ALA A 57 4.82 -17.37 1.74
CA ALA A 57 3.67 -16.50 1.81
C ALA A 57 2.51 -17.01 0.95
N GLU A 58 2.78 -17.48 -0.27
CA GLU A 58 1.75 -18.06 -1.14
C GLU A 58 1.08 -19.26 -0.49
N ALA A 59 1.88 -20.20 0.01
CA ALA A 59 1.37 -21.41 0.64
C ALA A 59 0.43 -21.09 1.81
N ASP A 60 0.86 -20.21 2.73
CA ASP A 60 0.08 -19.84 3.90
C ASP A 60 -1.18 -19.03 3.53
N LEU A 61 -1.08 -18.07 2.61
CA LEU A 61 -2.20 -17.21 2.23
C LEU A 61 -3.24 -17.96 1.40
N ALA A 62 -2.82 -18.85 0.50
CA ALA A 62 -3.73 -19.73 -0.23
C ALA A 62 -4.44 -20.69 0.73
N HIS A 63 -3.72 -21.23 1.72
CA HIS A 63 -4.33 -22.07 2.76
C HIS A 63 -5.33 -21.29 3.62
N ALA A 64 -4.98 -20.07 4.03
CA ALA A 64 -5.88 -19.17 4.76
C ALA A 64 -7.17 -18.90 3.98
N ALA A 65 -7.06 -18.59 2.68
CA ALA A 65 -8.20 -18.34 1.80
C ALA A 65 -9.07 -19.59 1.58
N ALA A 66 -8.47 -20.79 1.62
CA ALA A 66 -9.20 -22.05 1.51
C ALA A 66 -9.94 -22.42 2.81
N LEU A 67 -9.30 -22.28 3.98
CA LEU A 67 -9.91 -22.50 5.29
C LEU A 67 -11.03 -21.49 5.57
N GLY A 68 -10.72 -20.21 5.32
CA GLY A 68 -11.62 -19.08 5.50
C GLY A 68 -12.26 -18.68 4.19
N ALA A 69 -12.94 -19.59 3.48
CA ALA A 69 -13.60 -19.26 2.21
C ALA A 69 -14.64 -18.13 2.32
N ASN A 70 -15.10 -17.84 3.55
CA ASN A 70 -15.98 -16.72 3.92
C ASN A 70 -15.29 -15.67 4.82
N SER A 71 -13.97 -15.73 5.00
CA SER A 71 -13.21 -14.73 5.75
C SER A 71 -12.73 -13.64 4.79
N VAL A 72 -13.27 -12.43 5.00
CA VAL A 72 -12.93 -11.27 4.15
C VAL A 72 -11.45 -10.90 4.26
N GLU A 73 -10.86 -10.96 5.46
CA GLU A 73 -9.43 -10.65 5.65
C GLU A 73 -8.51 -11.66 4.94
N ALA A 74 -8.84 -12.96 5.00
CA ALA A 74 -8.04 -14.00 4.36
C ALA A 74 -8.06 -13.86 2.83
N LEU A 75 -9.25 -13.68 2.25
CA LEU A 75 -9.39 -13.41 0.81
C LEU A 75 -8.71 -12.11 0.42
N ALA A 76 -8.86 -11.04 1.20
CA ALA A 76 -8.27 -9.75 0.87
C ALA A 76 -6.74 -9.79 0.88
N THR A 77 -6.15 -10.44 1.88
CA THR A 77 -4.70 -10.59 1.99
C THR A 77 -4.14 -11.46 0.86
N TYR A 78 -4.84 -12.54 0.49
CA TYR A 78 -4.43 -13.36 -0.65
C TYR A 78 -4.56 -12.63 -1.99
N GLY A 79 -5.64 -11.87 -2.19
CA GLY A 79 -5.80 -11.02 -3.37
C GLY A 79 -4.68 -9.97 -3.51
N GLN A 80 -4.29 -9.34 -2.40
CA GLN A 80 -3.13 -8.43 -2.38
C GLN A 80 -1.82 -9.14 -2.76
N PHE A 81 -1.57 -10.33 -2.20
CA PHE A 81 -0.39 -11.13 -2.56
C PHE A 81 -0.37 -11.47 -4.06
N LEU A 82 -1.49 -11.94 -4.60
CA LEU A 82 -1.62 -12.24 -6.03
C LEU A 82 -1.29 -11.01 -6.87
N SER A 83 -1.80 -9.85 -6.48
CA SER A 83 -1.50 -8.59 -7.17
C SER A 83 -0.03 -8.20 -7.04
N ALA A 84 0.63 -8.40 -5.90
CA ALA A 84 2.06 -8.16 -5.73
C ALA A 84 2.92 -9.07 -6.63
N MET A 85 2.45 -10.29 -6.86
CA MET A 85 3.11 -11.27 -7.73
C MET A 85 2.80 -11.09 -9.22
N GLY A 86 2.03 -10.08 -9.61
CA GLY A 86 1.65 -9.78 -11.01
C GLY A 86 0.46 -10.60 -11.52
N ARG A 87 -0.20 -11.40 -10.66
CA ARG A 87 -1.38 -12.23 -10.98
C ARG A 87 -2.65 -11.42 -10.79
N HIS A 88 -2.77 -10.33 -11.54
CA HIS A 88 -3.83 -9.32 -11.33
C HIS A 88 -5.24 -9.85 -11.58
N GLU A 89 -5.45 -10.70 -12.58
CA GLU A 89 -6.77 -11.27 -12.87
C GLU A 89 -7.29 -12.13 -11.69
N GLU A 90 -6.44 -13.02 -11.18
CA GLU A 90 -6.76 -13.85 -10.01
C GLU A 90 -6.94 -13.01 -8.74
N ALA A 91 -6.15 -11.93 -8.60
CA ALA A 91 -6.28 -10.98 -7.50
C ALA A 91 -7.64 -10.28 -7.51
N VAL A 92 -8.09 -9.81 -8.67
CA VAL A 92 -9.41 -9.17 -8.85
C VAL A 92 -10.52 -10.17 -8.53
N GLU A 93 -10.46 -11.40 -9.07
CA GLU A 93 -11.48 -12.42 -8.78
C GLU A 93 -11.58 -12.71 -7.27
N THR A 94 -10.43 -12.86 -6.61
CA THR A 94 -10.35 -13.12 -5.17
C THR A 94 -10.90 -11.95 -4.34
N MET A 95 -10.54 -10.71 -4.70
CA MET A 95 -11.04 -9.51 -4.01
C MET A 95 -12.53 -9.26 -4.27
N GLU A 96 -13.05 -9.58 -5.46
CA GLU A 96 -14.49 -9.48 -5.73
C GLU A 96 -15.29 -10.52 -4.95
N ARG A 97 -14.73 -11.70 -4.66
CA ARG A 97 -15.31 -12.64 -3.68
C ARG A 97 -15.36 -12.01 -2.29
N ALA A 98 -14.27 -11.39 -1.85
CA ALA A 98 -14.21 -10.68 -0.57
C ALA A 98 -15.27 -9.57 -0.48
N ARG A 99 -15.43 -8.78 -1.55
CA ARG A 99 -16.47 -7.73 -1.67
C ARG A 99 -17.88 -8.30 -1.62
N ARG A 100 -18.16 -9.48 -2.21
CA ARG A 100 -19.49 -10.10 -2.15
C ARG A 100 -19.91 -10.51 -0.74
N LEU A 101 -18.95 -10.83 0.12
CA LEU A 101 -19.22 -11.21 1.51
C LEU A 101 -19.65 -10.00 2.36
N ASP A 102 -18.99 -8.85 2.17
CA ASP A 102 -19.42 -7.59 2.76
C ASP A 102 -19.27 -6.42 1.76
N PRO A 103 -20.34 -6.10 1.00
CA PRO A 103 -20.29 -5.08 -0.05
C PRO A 103 -20.07 -3.65 0.47
N ARG A 104 -20.26 -3.40 1.77
CA ARG A 104 -20.15 -2.05 2.36
C ARG A 104 -18.91 -1.91 3.23
N GLN A 105 -18.06 -2.93 3.31
CA GLN A 105 -16.81 -2.84 4.04
C GLN A 105 -15.84 -1.91 3.32
N VAL A 106 -15.62 -0.74 3.91
CA VAL A 106 -14.76 0.33 3.40
C VAL A 106 -13.35 -0.17 3.05
N GLU A 107 -12.76 -1.00 3.92
CA GLU A 107 -11.40 -1.54 3.73
C GLU A 107 -11.29 -2.47 2.52
N THR A 108 -12.30 -3.30 2.27
CA THR A 108 -12.33 -4.20 1.11
C THR A 108 -12.43 -3.42 -0.19
N LEU A 109 -13.24 -2.36 -0.24
CA LEU A 109 -13.31 -1.45 -1.39
C LEU A 109 -11.94 -0.76 -1.64
N GLN A 110 -11.25 -0.33 -0.59
CA GLN A 110 -9.93 0.32 -0.70
C GLN A 110 -8.86 -0.65 -1.20
N HIS A 111 -8.83 -1.87 -0.68
CA HIS A 111 -7.90 -2.90 -1.14
C HIS A 111 -8.18 -3.29 -2.60
N LEU A 112 -9.44 -3.41 -2.99
CA LEU A 112 -9.81 -3.76 -4.36
C LEU A 112 -9.44 -2.63 -5.33
N ALA A 113 -9.61 -1.37 -4.91
CA ALA A 113 -9.15 -0.23 -5.69
C ALA A 113 -7.63 -0.27 -5.94
N ILE A 114 -6.83 -0.63 -4.94
CA ILE A 114 -5.38 -0.82 -5.11
C ILE A 114 -5.09 -1.95 -6.11
N VAL A 115 -5.81 -3.07 -6.04
CA VAL A 115 -5.62 -4.20 -6.97
C VAL A 115 -5.94 -3.79 -8.41
N TYR A 116 -7.06 -3.10 -8.66
CA TYR A 116 -7.37 -2.56 -10.00
C TYR A 116 -6.33 -1.54 -10.47
N TRP A 117 -5.86 -0.67 -9.58
CA TRP A 117 -4.82 0.31 -9.91
C TRP A 117 -3.50 -0.36 -10.32
N LEU A 118 -3.05 -1.37 -9.57
CA LEU A 118 -1.85 -2.16 -9.90
C LEU A 118 -2.04 -2.92 -11.23
N ALA A 119 -3.25 -3.41 -11.49
CA ALA A 119 -3.61 -4.04 -12.77
C ALA A 119 -3.65 -3.06 -13.96
N GLY A 120 -3.48 -1.75 -13.71
CA GLY A 120 -3.53 -0.70 -14.72
C GLY A 120 -4.93 -0.17 -15.04
N ASP A 121 -5.98 -0.65 -14.36
CA ASP A 121 -7.36 -0.18 -14.49
C ASP A 121 -7.63 0.93 -13.47
N ALA A 122 -7.06 2.11 -13.74
CA ALA A 122 -7.18 3.26 -12.84
C ALA A 122 -8.61 3.82 -12.77
N ASP A 123 -9.42 3.62 -13.82
CA ASP A 123 -10.81 4.08 -13.84
C ASP A 123 -11.65 3.29 -12.82
N ARG A 124 -11.57 1.95 -12.84
CA ARG A 124 -12.22 1.12 -11.82
C ARG A 124 -11.69 1.39 -10.42
N ALA A 125 -10.39 1.64 -10.28
CA ALA A 125 -9.81 2.02 -9.00
C ALA A 125 -10.43 3.32 -8.46
N LEU A 126 -10.60 4.34 -9.30
CA LEU A 126 -11.22 5.61 -8.90
C LEU A 126 -12.71 5.48 -8.58
N GLU A 127 -13.46 4.64 -9.30
CA GLU A 127 -14.86 4.31 -8.97
C GLU A 127 -14.95 3.73 -7.56
N LEU A 128 -14.13 2.73 -7.24
CA LEU A 128 -14.12 2.07 -5.93
C LEU A 128 -13.68 2.99 -4.80
N THR A 129 -12.69 3.86 -5.03
CA THR A 129 -12.34 4.88 -4.02
C THR A 129 -13.50 5.84 -3.78
N SER A 130 -14.27 6.18 -4.82
CA SER A 130 -15.45 7.04 -4.70
C SER A 130 -16.58 6.35 -3.92
N GLU A 131 -16.84 5.06 -4.19
CA GLU A 131 -17.78 4.24 -3.39
C GLU A 131 -17.36 4.18 -1.91
N SER A 132 -16.07 3.91 -1.66
CA SER A 132 -15.50 3.83 -0.31
C SER A 132 -15.68 5.15 0.46
N LEU A 133 -15.39 6.28 -0.19
CA LEU A 133 -15.53 7.62 0.39
C LEU A 133 -16.99 8.07 0.52
N ALA A 134 -17.91 7.55 -0.29
CA ALA A 134 -19.34 7.77 -0.08
C ALA A 134 -19.84 7.12 1.23
N ILE A 135 -19.24 6.01 1.64
CA ILE A 135 -19.55 5.33 2.91
C ILE A 135 -18.82 5.99 4.09
N ALA A 136 -17.55 6.35 3.91
CA ALA A 136 -16.72 6.98 4.93
C ALA A 136 -15.99 8.22 4.37
N PRO A 137 -16.65 9.39 4.30
CA PRO A 137 -16.11 10.60 3.68
C PRO A 137 -14.80 11.09 4.32
N GLU A 138 -14.67 10.92 5.63
CA GLU A 138 -13.50 11.34 6.41
C GLU A 138 -12.40 10.27 6.47
N SER A 139 -12.46 9.24 5.62
CA SER A 139 -11.46 8.17 5.62
C SER A 139 -10.11 8.70 5.11
N VAL A 140 -9.19 9.00 6.03
CA VAL A 140 -7.81 9.40 5.70
C VAL A 140 -7.15 8.40 4.75
N ARG A 141 -7.34 7.10 4.96
CA ARG A 141 -6.81 6.04 4.08
C ARG A 141 -7.43 6.10 2.68
N GLY A 142 -8.74 6.31 2.59
CA GLY A 142 -9.45 6.43 1.31
C GLY A 142 -8.99 7.63 0.50
N ASN A 143 -8.90 8.81 1.14
CA ASN A 143 -8.42 10.04 0.51
C ASN A 143 -6.96 9.90 0.06
N TYR A 144 -6.09 9.31 0.89
CA TYR A 144 -4.70 9.03 0.53
C TYR A 144 -4.56 8.06 -0.66
N GLY A 145 -5.34 6.97 -0.69
CA GLY A 145 -5.34 6.02 -1.81
C GLY A 145 -5.79 6.68 -3.12
N ARG A 146 -6.88 7.45 -3.07
CA ARG A 146 -7.37 8.21 -4.24
C ARG A 146 -6.37 9.25 -4.72
N MET A 147 -5.71 9.96 -3.80
CA MET A 147 -4.64 10.91 -4.10
C MET A 147 -3.50 10.26 -4.91
N LEU A 148 -3.01 9.08 -4.50
CA LEU A 148 -1.94 8.38 -5.22
C LEU A 148 -2.37 8.03 -6.64
N ILE A 149 -3.57 7.51 -6.84
CA ILE A 149 -4.07 7.15 -8.17
C ILE A 149 -4.15 8.40 -9.06
N LEU A 150 -4.72 9.49 -8.55
CA LEU A 150 -4.85 10.76 -9.28
C LEU A 150 -3.49 11.35 -9.68
N ASP A 151 -2.51 11.36 -8.78
CA ASP A 151 -1.15 11.83 -9.10
C ASP A 151 -0.46 10.96 -10.14
N GLN A 152 -0.63 9.64 -10.07
CA GLN A 152 -0.05 8.73 -11.05
C GLN A 152 -0.62 8.98 -12.46
N LEU A 153 -1.88 9.43 -12.54
CA LEU A 153 -2.55 9.84 -13.78
C LEU A 153 -2.22 11.28 -14.21
N GLY A 154 -1.41 12.02 -13.46
CA GLY A 154 -1.09 13.43 -13.73
C GLY A 154 -2.19 14.42 -13.34
N ARG A 155 -3.25 13.97 -12.65
CA ARG A 155 -4.38 14.79 -12.18
C ARG A 155 -4.04 15.48 -10.85
N HIS A 156 -2.94 16.24 -10.85
CA HIS A 156 -2.31 16.77 -9.63
C HIS A 156 -3.18 17.77 -8.87
N ASP A 157 -4.02 18.54 -9.56
CA ASP A 157 -4.91 19.50 -8.90
C ASP A 157 -6.00 18.78 -8.10
N GLU A 158 -6.58 17.71 -8.65
CA GLU A 158 -7.54 16.86 -7.94
C GLU A 158 -6.85 16.08 -6.80
N ALA A 159 -5.65 15.54 -7.05
CA ALA A 159 -4.86 14.92 -6.00
C ALA A 159 -4.51 15.90 -4.87
N MET A 160 -4.32 17.20 -5.17
CA MET A 160 -4.09 18.22 -4.14
C MET A 160 -5.30 18.37 -3.22
N VAL A 161 -6.53 18.32 -3.75
CA VAL A 161 -7.75 18.35 -2.92
C VAL A 161 -7.74 17.17 -1.93
N GLU A 162 -7.51 15.95 -2.43
CA GLU A 162 -7.45 14.75 -1.60
C GLU A 162 -6.35 14.80 -0.54
N ARG A 163 -5.19 15.36 -0.91
CA ARG A 163 -4.05 15.55 -0.01
C ARG A 163 -4.38 16.53 1.12
N LEU A 164 -5.07 17.62 0.82
CA LEU A 164 -5.50 18.60 1.82
C LEU A 164 -6.54 18.00 2.78
N VAL A 165 -7.51 17.24 2.28
CA VAL A 165 -8.48 16.51 3.11
C VAL A 165 -7.76 15.51 4.01
N THR A 166 -6.82 14.75 3.44
CA THR A 166 -5.98 13.80 4.20
C THR A 166 -5.26 14.50 5.34
N LEU A 167 -4.60 15.64 5.09
CA LEU A 167 -3.92 16.41 6.13
C LEU A 167 -4.87 16.95 7.20
N ARG A 168 -6.06 17.44 6.82
CA ARG A 168 -7.07 17.94 7.77
C ARG A 168 -7.61 16.83 8.66
N GLY A 169 -7.74 15.62 8.13
CA GLY A 169 -8.14 14.43 8.91
C GLY A 169 -7.05 13.92 9.86
N LEU A 170 -5.80 14.38 9.71
CA LEU A 170 -4.70 14.03 10.60
C LEU A 170 -4.59 15.06 11.74
N ALA A 171 -5.02 14.68 12.94
CA ALA A 171 -5.03 15.55 14.12
C ALA A 171 -3.67 16.20 14.48
N VAL A 172 -2.55 15.66 14.01
CA VAL A 172 -1.19 16.18 14.26
C VAL A 172 -0.69 17.16 13.18
N ALA A 173 -1.49 17.42 12.14
CA ALA A 173 -1.10 18.23 10.99
C ALA A 173 -1.87 19.56 10.92
N GLN A 174 -2.31 20.09 12.07
CA GLN A 174 -3.05 21.35 12.13
C GLN A 174 -2.26 22.51 11.51
N GLY A 175 -2.85 23.25 10.58
CA GLY A 175 -2.20 24.33 9.84
C GLY A 175 -1.34 23.88 8.66
N LEU A 176 -0.99 22.58 8.57
CA LEU A 176 -0.17 22.08 7.47
C LEU A 176 -0.96 22.01 6.16
N ALA A 177 -2.25 21.69 6.23
CA ALA A 177 -3.11 21.73 5.05
C ALA A 177 -3.20 23.15 4.49
N GLU A 178 -3.45 24.15 5.34
CA GLU A 178 -3.56 25.55 4.93
C GLU A 178 -2.23 26.07 4.35
N HIS A 179 -1.11 25.70 4.97
CA HIS A 179 0.22 26.05 4.45
C HIS A 179 0.49 25.40 3.09
N LEU A 180 0.14 24.12 2.92
CA LEU A 180 0.29 23.40 1.67
C LEU A 180 -0.58 24.02 0.56
N GLU A 181 -1.81 24.40 0.89
CA GLU A 181 -2.76 25.05 -0.03
C GLU A 181 -2.24 26.42 -0.49
N GLU A 182 -1.69 27.23 0.42
CA GLU A 182 -1.07 28.51 0.10
C GLU A 182 0.09 28.35 -0.89
N ILE A 183 0.91 27.32 -0.70
CA ILE A 183 2.04 27.05 -1.59
C ILE A 183 1.58 26.53 -2.94
N ALA A 184 0.58 25.66 -2.96
CA ALA A 184 -0.04 25.23 -4.21
C ALA A 184 -0.58 26.43 -5.01
N ARG A 185 -1.19 27.41 -4.33
CA ARG A 185 -1.74 28.62 -4.96
C ARG A 185 -0.67 29.61 -5.43
N SER A 186 0.37 29.83 -4.63
CA SER A 186 1.40 30.86 -4.89
C SER A 186 2.58 30.37 -5.73
N GLN A 187 2.95 29.09 -5.62
CA GLN A 187 4.15 28.50 -6.23
C GLN A 187 3.84 27.26 -7.10
N GLY A 188 2.58 26.82 -7.13
CA GLY A 188 2.14 25.68 -7.92
C GLY A 188 2.21 24.33 -7.19
N TRP A 189 1.53 23.33 -7.74
CA TRP A 189 1.38 22.00 -7.12
C TRP A 189 2.70 21.30 -6.84
N ARG A 190 3.73 21.47 -7.70
CA ARG A 190 5.04 20.83 -7.53
C ARG A 190 5.73 21.29 -6.24
N ALA A 191 5.70 22.59 -5.95
CA ALA A 191 6.28 23.14 -4.73
C ALA A 191 5.58 22.60 -3.48
N ALA A 192 4.24 22.50 -3.53
CA ALA A 192 3.47 21.87 -2.46
C ALA A 192 3.83 20.39 -2.30
N MET A 193 3.94 19.63 -3.40
CA MET A 193 4.31 18.21 -3.34
C MET A 193 5.68 17.98 -2.70
N VAL A 194 6.67 18.85 -2.93
CA VAL A 194 7.98 18.74 -2.25
C VAL A 194 7.83 18.79 -0.72
N LEU A 195 6.97 19.65 -0.19
CA LEU A 195 6.72 19.72 1.26
C LEU A 195 5.96 18.52 1.79
N TRP A 196 4.96 18.06 1.04
CA TRP A 196 4.25 16.82 1.33
C TRP A 196 5.19 15.62 1.39
N ILE A 197 6.09 15.48 0.42
CA ILE A 197 7.06 14.39 0.40
C ILE A 197 7.99 14.47 1.61
N GLY A 198 8.47 15.67 1.95
CA GLY A 198 9.26 15.86 3.17
C GLY A 198 8.50 15.48 4.45
N LEU A 199 7.16 15.65 4.50
CA LEU A 199 6.35 15.15 5.62
C LEU A 199 6.35 13.61 5.66
N LEU A 200 6.16 12.96 4.51
CA LEU A 200 6.18 11.51 4.41
C LEU A 200 7.52 10.96 4.91
N GLU A 201 8.64 11.51 4.46
CA GLU A 201 9.98 11.12 4.90
C GLU A 201 10.16 11.29 6.43
N ARG A 202 9.77 12.44 6.98
CA ARG A 202 9.85 12.70 8.44
C ARG A 202 8.93 11.83 9.29
N THR A 203 7.88 11.28 8.69
CA THR A 203 6.90 10.39 9.36
C THR A 203 7.15 8.91 9.05
N ASN A 204 8.31 8.60 8.46
CA ASN A 204 8.76 7.26 8.10
C ASN A 204 7.88 6.56 7.04
N ARG A 205 7.26 7.33 6.16
CA ARG A 205 6.44 6.89 5.01
C ARG A 205 7.24 6.99 3.71
N TRP A 206 8.40 6.35 3.71
CA TRP A 206 9.34 6.40 2.60
C TRP A 206 8.80 5.74 1.32
N GLU A 207 7.88 4.78 1.42
CA GLU A 207 7.27 4.15 0.24
C GLU A 207 6.40 5.16 -0.52
N GLY A 208 5.60 5.92 0.23
CA GLY A 208 4.79 7.00 -0.32
C GLY A 208 5.65 8.14 -0.84
N ALA A 209 6.75 8.46 -0.14
CA ALA A 209 7.71 9.45 -0.61
C ALA A 209 8.34 9.05 -1.96
N ALA A 210 8.71 7.77 -2.15
CA ALA A 210 9.26 7.27 -3.40
C ALA A 210 8.27 7.44 -4.57
N GLN A 211 7.02 7.03 -4.37
CA GLN A 211 5.93 7.20 -5.36
C GLN A 211 5.74 8.67 -5.74
N GLN A 212 5.79 9.55 -4.76
CA GLN A 212 5.49 10.97 -4.93
C GLN A 212 6.69 11.75 -5.48
N TRP A 213 7.93 11.35 -5.18
CA TRP A 213 9.12 11.80 -5.90
C TRP A 213 9.04 11.45 -7.39
N MET A 214 8.48 10.28 -7.70
CA MET A 214 8.29 9.85 -9.08
C MET A 214 7.22 10.70 -9.78
N ALA A 215 6.12 11.01 -9.08
CA ALA A 215 5.06 11.90 -9.56
C ALA A 215 5.56 13.31 -9.92
N VAL A 216 6.50 13.88 -9.14
CA VAL A 216 7.08 15.20 -9.45
C VAL A 216 8.17 15.16 -10.54
N GLY A 217 8.59 13.96 -10.96
CA GLY A 217 9.61 13.76 -12.01
C GLY A 217 11.05 13.67 -11.50
N GLU A 218 11.26 13.18 -10.27
CA GLU A 218 12.57 13.09 -9.60
C GLU A 218 13.03 11.62 -9.42
N PRO A 219 13.38 10.90 -10.51
CA PRO A 219 13.67 9.47 -10.45
C PRO A 219 14.87 9.11 -9.56
N SER A 220 15.87 9.98 -9.44
CA SER A 220 17.01 9.77 -8.54
C SER A 220 16.57 9.75 -7.08
N ARG A 221 15.70 10.68 -6.67
CA ARG A 221 15.16 10.74 -5.30
C ARG A 221 14.19 9.60 -5.02
N THR A 222 13.43 9.16 -6.02
CA THR A 222 12.63 7.93 -5.92
C THR A 222 13.50 6.73 -5.58
N LEU A 223 14.63 6.56 -6.26
CA LEU A 223 15.55 5.45 -5.99
C LEU A 223 16.18 5.56 -4.59
N ASP A 224 16.59 6.77 -4.17
CA ASP A 224 17.13 7.01 -2.83
C ASP A 224 16.10 6.62 -1.74
N ALA A 225 14.82 6.99 -1.95
CA ALA A 225 13.74 6.64 -1.03
C ALA A 225 13.44 5.13 -1.02
N LEU A 226 13.43 4.45 -2.17
CA LEU A 226 13.25 3.00 -2.23
C LEU A 226 14.41 2.24 -1.56
N GLU A 227 15.65 2.68 -1.77
CA GLU A 227 16.83 2.10 -1.11
C GLU A 227 16.75 2.31 0.41
N HIS A 228 16.25 3.46 0.87
CA HIS A 228 15.93 3.67 2.28
C HIS A 228 14.90 2.66 2.78
N CYS A 229 13.79 2.46 2.05
CA CYS A 229 12.75 1.51 2.44
C CYS A 229 13.31 0.09 2.60
N VAL A 230 14.13 -0.37 1.65
CA VAL A 230 14.76 -1.70 1.70
C VAL A 230 15.65 -1.83 2.93
N LYS A 231 16.48 -0.82 3.21
CA LYS A 231 17.37 -0.82 4.38
C LYS A 231 16.59 -0.81 5.70
N ALA A 232 15.51 -0.04 5.76
CA ALA A 232 14.65 0.09 6.94
C ALA A 232 13.57 -1.00 7.03
N ARG A 233 13.52 -1.93 6.07
CA ARG A 233 12.49 -2.98 5.94
C ARG A 233 11.07 -2.42 6.08
N THR A 234 10.80 -1.28 5.43
CA THR A 234 9.46 -0.67 5.43
C THR A 234 8.45 -1.64 4.81
N THR A 235 7.21 -1.60 5.30
CA THR A 235 6.08 -2.35 4.75
C THR A 235 5.65 -1.80 3.37
N TYR A 236 4.81 -2.54 2.65
CA TYR A 236 4.29 -2.26 1.30
C TYR A 236 5.29 -2.36 0.15
N LEU A 237 6.52 -2.81 0.40
CA LEU A 237 7.51 -3.04 -0.68
C LEU A 237 7.18 -4.23 -1.58
N CYS A 238 6.24 -5.09 -1.16
CA CYS A 238 5.75 -6.21 -1.96
C CYS A 238 5.21 -5.76 -3.34
N PHE A 239 4.65 -4.55 -3.43
CA PHE A 239 4.10 -4.02 -4.68
C PHE A 239 5.14 -3.35 -5.59
N THR A 240 6.41 -3.23 -5.18
CA THR A 240 7.42 -2.43 -5.89
C THR A 240 7.56 -2.80 -7.36
N ALA A 241 7.51 -4.09 -7.69
CA ALA A 241 7.64 -4.57 -9.07
C ALA A 241 6.41 -4.20 -9.94
N GLN A 242 5.22 -4.17 -9.35
CA GLN A 242 3.95 -3.94 -10.07
C GLN A 242 3.45 -2.50 -10.00
N ASN A 243 4.12 -1.65 -9.21
CA ASN A 243 3.63 -0.31 -8.94
C ASN A 243 3.73 0.59 -10.19
N PRO A 244 2.62 1.15 -10.70
CA PRO A 244 2.62 1.94 -11.93
C PRO A 244 3.56 3.15 -11.91
N TYR A 245 3.87 3.71 -10.73
CA TYR A 245 4.84 4.80 -10.62
C TYR A 245 6.23 4.42 -11.14
N PHE A 246 6.66 3.17 -10.95
CA PHE A 246 8.04 2.79 -11.15
C PHE A 246 8.33 2.16 -12.53
N ARG A 247 7.35 2.10 -13.44
CA ARG A 247 7.50 1.49 -14.77
C ARG A 247 8.68 2.05 -15.58
N THR A 248 8.91 3.36 -15.49
CA THR A 248 10.02 4.02 -16.20
C THR A 248 11.40 3.67 -15.61
N LEU A 249 11.45 3.09 -14.40
CA LEU A 249 12.67 2.68 -13.72
C LEU A 249 13.06 1.23 -14.01
N TYR A 250 12.27 0.45 -14.75
CA TYR A 250 12.56 -0.97 -15.00
C TYR A 250 13.90 -1.20 -15.69
N GLY A 251 14.34 -0.28 -16.57
CA GLY A 251 15.68 -0.36 -17.18
C GLY A 251 16.83 0.14 -16.28
N ASN A 252 16.54 0.70 -15.11
CA ASN A 252 17.55 1.34 -14.25
C ASN A 252 18.29 0.29 -13.40
N PRO A 253 19.64 0.26 -13.41
CA PRO A 253 20.42 -0.71 -12.63
C PRO A 253 20.18 -0.66 -11.12
N ARG A 254 19.94 0.53 -10.55
CA ARG A 254 19.64 0.70 -9.11
C ARG A 254 18.29 0.08 -8.77
N PHE A 255 17.28 0.34 -9.60
CA PHE A 255 15.96 -0.27 -9.42
C PHE A 255 16.01 -1.80 -9.53
N GLN A 256 16.76 -2.32 -10.51
CA GLN A 256 16.99 -3.76 -10.64
C GLN A 256 17.72 -4.37 -9.42
N ALA A 257 18.62 -3.62 -8.78
CA ALA A 257 19.24 -4.06 -7.53
C ALA A 257 18.23 -4.10 -6.38
N ILE A 258 17.35 -3.11 -6.27
CA ILE A 258 16.23 -3.09 -5.30
C ILE A 258 15.34 -4.31 -5.49
N LEU A 259 14.90 -4.60 -6.71
CA LEU A 259 14.08 -5.78 -6.99
C LEU A 259 14.78 -7.08 -6.60
N ARG A 260 16.08 -7.23 -6.88
CA ARG A 260 16.86 -8.39 -6.44
C ARG A 260 16.93 -8.53 -4.93
N THR A 261 17.09 -7.43 -4.19
CA THR A 261 17.08 -7.48 -2.72
C THR A 261 15.71 -7.92 -2.19
N LEU A 262 14.63 -7.48 -2.83
CA LEU A 262 13.26 -7.90 -2.53
C LEU A 262 12.91 -9.30 -3.09
N LYS A 263 13.82 -9.95 -3.84
CA LYS A 263 13.54 -11.20 -4.59
C LYS A 263 12.34 -11.10 -5.54
N LEU A 264 12.19 -9.95 -6.19
CA LEU A 264 11.12 -9.63 -7.14
C LEU A 264 11.65 -9.51 -8.60
N GLU A 265 12.88 -9.96 -8.86
CA GLU A 265 13.45 -9.97 -10.21
C GLU A 265 12.56 -10.73 -11.21
N GLY A 266 12.49 -10.21 -12.44
CA GLY A 266 11.66 -10.81 -13.51
C GLY A 266 10.15 -10.65 -13.34
N ARG A 267 9.69 -10.05 -12.23
CA ARG A 267 8.26 -9.78 -11.99
C ARG A 267 7.82 -8.38 -12.41
N ALA A 268 8.72 -7.50 -12.84
CA ALA A 268 8.33 -6.19 -13.35
C ALA A 268 7.74 -6.33 -14.76
N VAL A 269 6.45 -5.98 -14.92
CA VAL A 269 5.68 -6.09 -16.18
C VAL A 269 5.08 -4.75 -16.58
#